data_AF-A0ABC9CXJ7-F1
#
_entry.id   AF-A0ABC9CXJ7-F1
#
_cell.length_a   1.000
_cell.length_b   1.000
_cell.length_c   1.000
_cell.angle_alpha   90.00
_cell.angle_beta   90.00
_cell.angle_gamma   90.00
#
_symmetry.space_group_name_H-M   'P 1'
#
loop_
_entity.id
_entity.type
_entity.pdbx_description
1 polymer ?
#
loop_
_entity_poly.entity_id
_entity_poly.type
_entity_poly.pdbx_seq_one_letter_code
_entity_poly.pdbx_strand_id
1 'polypeptide(L)'
;MATAERLGGARWPPSSRCFLLVVVLLVLMTDGALLRGEAMAVGINYGQIADNLPSPSRVSWLLRSMQVSKVKLYDADPHVLGAFADTGVEFVVGIGNENVSAMMDPSAARAWIQRHVQPFLPSTRITCITVGNEVFKGNDTALKANLLPAMESVYQALGALGLRGRVNVTTAHSLDIMGNSFPPSAGAFRGDVVPYMQPILGFLAMAGSPFLINCYPYFAYKADPGNVPLDYVLFRPNAGVTDTSTRLTYDNMLYAQVDSVYAAIQALGHTDVDVKISETGWPSRGDPDEAGATPEYAGTYVGNLLQRIQMKQGTPLRPSVPIDVYVFALFNENMKPGPASERNYGLYYPDGTPVYNVGFRGYLPPMDDMEYSESTRKAVHLHALILILIASIALNLS
;
A
#
# COMPACT_ATOMS: atom_id res chain seq x y z
N MET A 1 -18.33 -30.14 -78.76
CA MET A 1 -19.45 -29.34 -78.24
C MET A 1 -19.34 -29.30 -76.72
N ALA A 2 -19.46 -28.08 -76.18
CA ALA A 2 -19.81 -27.69 -74.81
C ALA A 2 -18.91 -28.11 -73.63
N THR A 3 -18.30 -27.05 -73.09
CA THR A 3 -17.51 -26.81 -71.87
C THR A 3 -18.22 -27.10 -70.55
N ALA A 4 -17.43 -27.49 -69.55
CA ALA A 4 -17.78 -27.59 -68.14
C ALA A 4 -17.75 -26.22 -67.44
N GLU A 5 -18.79 -25.91 -66.65
CA GLU A 5 -18.84 -24.74 -65.78
C GLU A 5 -18.12 -25.00 -64.44
N ARG A 6 -17.20 -24.10 -64.09
CA ARG A 6 -16.55 -24.02 -62.78
C ARG A 6 -17.39 -23.17 -61.84
N LEU A 7 -17.65 -23.70 -60.65
CA LEU A 7 -18.22 -22.97 -59.51
C LEU A 7 -17.25 -21.87 -59.06
N GLY A 8 -17.70 -20.62 -59.12
CA GLY A 8 -16.95 -19.43 -58.71
C GLY A 8 -16.87 -19.29 -57.19
N GLY A 9 -15.65 -19.13 -56.67
CA GLY A 9 -15.39 -18.75 -55.28
C GLY A 9 -15.82 -17.31 -55.03
N ALA A 10 -16.69 -17.10 -54.03
CA ALA A 10 -17.13 -15.79 -53.61
C ALA A 10 -15.96 -15.02 -52.96
N ARG A 11 -15.43 -14.02 -53.67
CA ARG A 11 -14.51 -13.02 -53.10
C ARG A 11 -15.31 -12.03 -52.24
N TRP A 12 -14.94 -11.92 -50.97
CA TRP A 12 -15.51 -10.93 -50.06
C TRP A 12 -15.03 -9.52 -50.46
N PRO A 13 -15.89 -8.49 -50.44
CA PRO A 13 -15.51 -7.14 -50.79
C PRO A 13 -14.48 -6.55 -49.79
N PRO A 14 -13.55 -5.68 -50.23
CA PRO A 14 -12.50 -5.10 -49.38
C PRO A 14 -13.01 -4.38 -48.13
N SER A 15 -14.25 -3.88 -48.16
CA SER A 15 -14.90 -3.15 -47.07
C SER A 15 -15.18 -4.01 -45.82
N SER A 16 -15.45 -5.31 -45.99
CA SER A 16 -15.72 -6.22 -44.87
C SER A 16 -14.46 -6.57 -44.07
N ARG A 17 -13.28 -6.54 -44.72
CA ARG A 17 -11.98 -6.78 -44.06
C ARG A 17 -11.59 -5.61 -43.15
N CYS A 18 -11.81 -4.37 -43.60
CA CYS A 18 -11.60 -3.18 -42.77
C CYS A 18 -12.60 -3.12 -41.61
N PHE A 19 -13.85 -3.49 -41.83
CA PHE A 19 -14.87 -3.47 -40.77
C PHE A 19 -14.56 -4.47 -39.65
N LEU A 20 -14.15 -5.70 -39.99
CA LEU A 20 -13.77 -6.70 -39.00
C LEU A 20 -12.51 -6.31 -38.22
N LEU A 21 -11.52 -5.70 -38.89
CA LEU A 21 -10.31 -5.20 -38.24
C LEU A 21 -10.61 -4.06 -37.26
N VAL A 22 -11.52 -3.15 -37.63
CA VAL A 22 -11.97 -2.03 -36.79
C VAL A 22 -12.77 -2.54 -35.59
N VAL A 23 -13.63 -3.54 -35.76
CA VAL A 23 -14.37 -4.17 -34.65
C VAL A 23 -13.41 -4.91 -33.71
N VAL A 24 -12.41 -5.65 -34.23
CA VAL A 24 -11.38 -6.29 -33.41
C VAL A 24 -10.52 -5.26 -32.67
N LEU A 25 -10.13 -4.16 -33.32
CA LEU A 25 -9.42 -3.04 -32.67
C LEU A 25 -10.28 -2.37 -31.59
N LEU A 26 -11.58 -2.16 -31.84
CA LEU A 26 -12.50 -1.60 -30.85
C LEU A 26 -12.68 -2.53 -29.65
N VAL A 27 -12.79 -3.85 -29.87
CA VAL A 27 -12.89 -4.86 -28.79
C VAL A 27 -11.58 -4.93 -27.99
N LEU A 28 -10.42 -4.88 -28.65
CA LEU A 28 -9.11 -4.82 -27.99
C LEU A 28 -8.88 -3.50 -27.23
N MET A 29 -9.51 -2.40 -27.65
CA MET A 29 -9.46 -1.12 -26.93
C MET A 29 -10.47 -1.04 -25.78
N THR A 30 -11.53 -1.87 -25.77
CA THR A 30 -12.49 -1.92 -24.66
C THR A 30 -11.99 -2.70 -23.44
N ASP A 31 -11.06 -3.65 -23.60
CA ASP A 31 -10.49 -4.43 -22.48
C ASP A 31 -9.63 -3.59 -21.51
N GLY A 32 -9.23 -2.37 -21.91
CA GLY A 32 -8.43 -1.46 -21.06
C GLY A 32 -9.16 -0.22 -20.53
N ALA A 33 -10.39 0.03 -20.99
CA ALA A 33 -11.10 1.29 -20.73
C ALA A 33 -12.28 1.17 -19.74
N LEU A 34 -12.74 -0.05 -19.45
CA LEU A 34 -13.78 -0.28 -18.46
C LEU A 34 -13.16 -0.28 -17.06
N LEU A 35 -13.45 0.77 -16.29
CA LEU A 35 -13.07 1.04 -14.88
C LEU A 35 -11.81 1.87 -14.59
N ARG A 36 -11.42 2.84 -15.44
CA ARG A 36 -10.62 3.98 -14.93
C ARG A 36 -11.51 4.99 -14.20
N GLY A 37 -12.14 4.57 -13.11
CA GLY A 37 -12.45 5.53 -12.04
C GLY A 37 -11.12 6.07 -11.50
N GLU A 38 -11.09 7.30 -10.99
CA GLU A 38 -9.90 7.78 -10.29
C GLU A 38 -9.61 6.80 -9.15
N ALA A 39 -8.50 6.05 -9.24
CA ALA A 39 -8.09 5.15 -8.19
C ALA A 39 -7.91 5.95 -6.91
N MET A 40 -8.42 5.45 -5.79
CA MET A 40 -8.23 6.15 -4.53
C MET A 40 -6.74 6.18 -4.22
N ALA A 41 -6.22 7.36 -3.89
CA ALA A 41 -4.82 7.57 -3.54
C ALA A 41 -4.42 6.92 -2.19
N VAL A 42 -5.34 6.16 -1.58
CA VAL A 42 -5.15 5.43 -0.33
C VAL A 42 -4.42 4.11 -0.57
N GLY A 43 -3.48 3.81 0.31
CA GLY A 43 -2.90 2.49 0.45
C GLY A 43 -3.60 1.66 1.52
N ILE A 44 -3.46 0.34 1.46
CA ILE A 44 -3.96 -0.56 2.50
C ILE A 44 -2.83 -1.49 2.93
N ASN A 45 -2.68 -1.68 4.24
CA ASN A 45 -1.80 -2.73 4.78
C ASN A 45 -2.49 -4.08 4.60
N TYR A 46 -1.83 -5.00 3.87
CA TYR A 46 -2.28 -6.37 3.74
C TYR A 46 -1.48 -7.25 4.69
N GLY A 47 -1.94 -7.30 5.95
CA GLY A 47 -1.41 -8.19 6.98
C GLY A 47 -1.84 -9.64 6.74
N GLN A 48 -0.95 -10.58 7.10
CA GLN A 48 -1.09 -12.01 6.84
C GLN A 48 -0.90 -12.87 8.12
N ILE A 49 -0.96 -12.26 9.32
CA ILE A 49 -0.85 -13.00 10.59
C ILE A 49 -2.22 -13.61 10.94
N ALA A 50 -2.66 -14.56 10.12
CA ALA A 50 -3.92 -15.28 10.26
C ALA A 50 -3.91 -16.61 9.50
N ASP A 51 -4.76 -17.55 9.92
CA ASP A 51 -4.90 -18.88 9.31
C ASP A 51 -6.16 -19.06 8.45
N ASN A 52 -6.97 -18.00 8.30
CA ASN A 52 -8.28 -18.05 7.67
C ASN A 52 -8.50 -17.02 6.54
N LEU A 53 -7.42 -16.41 6.05
CA LEU A 53 -7.50 -15.39 5.00
C LEU A 53 -7.83 -15.97 3.62
N PRO A 54 -8.48 -15.20 2.72
CA PRO A 54 -8.64 -15.60 1.33
C PRO A 54 -7.29 -15.77 0.62
N SER A 55 -7.27 -16.59 -0.43
CA SER A 55 -6.09 -16.71 -1.30
C SER A 55 -5.69 -15.34 -1.89
N PRO A 56 -4.39 -15.11 -2.18
CA PRO A 56 -3.93 -13.83 -2.72
C PRO A 56 -4.62 -13.39 -4.01
N SER A 57 -5.00 -14.33 -4.87
CA SER A 57 -5.75 -14.03 -6.10
C SER A 57 -7.15 -13.45 -5.83
N ARG A 58 -7.82 -13.89 -4.75
CA ARG A 58 -9.14 -13.37 -4.35
C ARG A 58 -8.97 -11.98 -3.75
N VAL A 59 -7.92 -11.79 -2.97
CA VAL A 59 -7.54 -10.49 -2.41
C VAL A 59 -7.18 -9.47 -3.50
N SER A 60 -6.48 -9.90 -4.55
CA SER A 60 -6.19 -9.08 -5.75
C SER A 60 -7.47 -8.60 -6.43
N TRP A 61 -8.52 -9.44 -6.50
CA TRP A 61 -9.83 -9.01 -6.97
C TRP A 61 -10.51 -8.02 -6.02
N LEU A 62 -10.51 -8.31 -4.71
CA LEU A 62 -11.11 -7.44 -3.70
C LEU A 62 -10.50 -6.03 -3.75
N LEU A 63 -9.17 -5.91 -3.67
CA LEU A 63 -8.51 -4.61 -3.65
C LEU A 63 -8.73 -3.81 -4.95
N ARG A 64 -8.77 -4.48 -6.11
CA ARG A 64 -9.10 -3.83 -7.38
C ARG A 64 -10.55 -3.35 -7.44
N SER A 65 -11.50 -4.13 -6.92
CA SER A 65 -12.90 -3.70 -6.83
C SER A 65 -13.10 -2.48 -5.92
N MET A 66 -12.25 -2.35 -4.90
CA MET A 66 -12.18 -1.18 -4.01
C MET A 66 -11.46 0.04 -4.63
N GLN A 67 -10.91 -0.10 -5.84
CA GLN A 67 -10.10 0.94 -6.51
C GLN A 67 -8.88 1.38 -5.68
N VAL A 68 -8.30 0.47 -4.90
CA VAL A 68 -7.09 0.71 -4.11
C VAL A 68 -5.89 0.69 -5.05
N SER A 69 -5.05 1.72 -4.95
CA SER A 69 -3.88 1.88 -5.83
C SER A 69 -2.57 1.42 -5.20
N LYS A 70 -2.50 1.27 -3.88
CA LYS A 70 -1.28 0.92 -3.15
C LYS A 70 -1.54 -0.15 -2.08
N VAL A 71 -0.58 -1.05 -1.92
CA VAL A 71 -0.59 -2.10 -0.88
C VAL A 71 0.75 -2.10 -0.17
N LYS A 72 0.73 -2.20 1.16
CA LYS A 72 1.93 -2.44 1.96
C LYS A 72 1.89 -3.86 2.53
N LEU A 73 2.90 -4.65 2.21
CA LEU A 73 3.19 -5.95 2.81
C LEU A 73 4.28 -5.79 3.87
N TYR A 74 4.26 -6.70 4.85
CA TYR A 74 5.28 -6.78 5.92
C TYR A 74 6.44 -7.72 5.55
N ASP A 75 6.29 -8.43 4.43
CA ASP A 75 7.27 -9.32 3.82
C ASP A 75 7.33 -9.06 2.30
N ALA A 76 7.85 -10.04 1.56
CA ALA A 76 7.81 -10.09 0.10
C ALA A 76 7.26 -11.46 -0.37
N ASP A 77 6.03 -11.80 0.07
CA ASP A 77 5.36 -13.06 -0.28
C ASP A 77 5.23 -13.21 -1.82
N PRO A 78 5.88 -14.21 -2.44
CA PRO A 78 5.85 -14.42 -3.88
C PRO A 78 4.45 -14.78 -4.41
N HIS A 79 3.59 -15.39 -3.59
CA HIS A 79 2.23 -15.74 -3.98
C HIS A 79 1.36 -14.49 -4.09
N VAL A 80 1.54 -13.53 -3.16
CA VAL A 80 0.88 -12.23 -3.24
C VAL A 80 1.41 -11.44 -4.42
N LEU A 81 2.73 -11.26 -4.52
CA LEU A 81 3.30 -10.47 -5.60
C LEU A 81 2.94 -11.04 -6.99
N GLY A 82 2.90 -12.36 -7.15
CA GLY A 82 2.45 -13.01 -8.38
C GLY A 82 0.96 -12.79 -8.70
N ALA A 83 0.08 -12.81 -7.69
CA ALA A 83 -1.36 -12.60 -7.86
C ALA A 83 -1.74 -11.15 -8.28
N PHE A 84 -0.80 -10.21 -8.13
CA PHE A 84 -0.97 -8.80 -8.50
C PHE A 84 -0.23 -8.42 -9.78
N ALA A 85 0.33 -9.38 -10.52
CA ALA A 85 0.95 -9.14 -11.82
C ALA A 85 -0.04 -8.44 -12.78
N ASP A 86 0.45 -7.39 -13.44
CA ASP A 86 -0.26 -6.57 -14.43
C ASP A 86 -1.53 -5.88 -13.92
N THR A 87 -1.70 -5.77 -12.59
CA THR A 87 -2.84 -5.06 -11.99
C THR A 87 -2.65 -3.56 -11.90
N GLY A 88 -1.40 -3.09 -11.95
CA GLY A 88 -1.03 -1.68 -11.79
C GLY A 88 -1.01 -1.19 -10.33
N VAL A 89 -1.36 -2.03 -9.35
CA VAL A 89 -1.28 -1.74 -7.91
C VAL A 89 0.19 -1.60 -7.49
N GLU A 90 0.49 -0.54 -6.75
CA GLU A 90 1.83 -0.31 -6.17
C GLU A 90 2.04 -1.13 -4.91
N PHE A 91 3.26 -1.64 -4.74
CA PHE A 91 3.66 -2.39 -3.56
C PHE A 91 4.80 -1.73 -2.80
N VAL A 92 4.60 -1.59 -1.49
CA VAL A 92 5.67 -1.54 -0.49
C VAL A 92 5.85 -2.95 0.06
N VAL A 93 7.07 -3.48 0.06
CA VAL A 93 7.40 -4.80 0.61
C VAL A 93 8.36 -4.67 1.78
N GLY A 94 8.31 -5.62 2.71
CA GLY A 94 9.09 -5.59 3.94
C GLY A 94 10.25 -6.58 3.98
N ILE A 95 11.37 -6.14 4.54
CA ILE A 95 12.38 -6.99 5.16
C ILE A 95 12.09 -6.98 6.66
N GLY A 96 11.66 -8.13 7.20
CA GLY A 96 11.33 -8.24 8.63
C GLY A 96 12.52 -7.98 9.55
N ASN A 97 12.23 -7.62 10.80
CA ASN A 97 13.23 -7.26 11.81
C ASN A 97 14.28 -8.36 12.02
N GLU A 98 13.87 -9.63 11.94
CA GLU A 98 14.72 -10.81 12.03
C GLU A 98 15.78 -10.90 10.93
N ASN A 99 15.55 -10.26 9.78
CA ASN A 99 16.46 -10.27 8.64
C ASN A 99 17.37 -9.04 8.56
N VAL A 100 17.12 -7.99 9.36
CA VAL A 100 17.87 -6.72 9.30
C VAL A 100 19.37 -6.94 9.51
N SER A 101 19.77 -7.77 10.48
CA SER A 101 21.19 -8.05 10.74
C SER A 101 21.89 -8.71 9.55
N ALA A 102 21.23 -9.65 8.87
CA ALA A 102 21.77 -10.30 7.69
C ALA A 102 21.95 -9.34 6.51
N MET A 103 21.09 -8.33 6.39
CA MET A 103 21.15 -7.35 5.30
C MET A 103 22.32 -6.38 5.41
N MET A 104 23.08 -6.37 6.50
CA MET A 104 24.34 -5.62 6.57
C MET A 104 25.41 -6.17 5.61
N ASP A 105 25.30 -7.43 5.19
CA ASP A 105 26.15 -7.99 4.14
C ASP A 105 25.58 -7.61 2.76
N PRO A 106 26.33 -6.84 1.94
CA PRO A 106 25.89 -6.47 0.59
C PRO A 106 25.54 -7.66 -0.31
N SER A 107 26.21 -8.81 -0.12
CA SER A 107 25.93 -10.04 -0.88
C SER A 107 24.58 -10.63 -0.50
N ALA A 108 24.26 -10.64 0.80
CA ALA A 108 22.96 -11.08 1.31
C ALA A 108 21.84 -10.14 0.88
N ALA A 109 22.04 -8.82 0.96
CA ALA A 109 21.09 -7.82 0.49
C ALA A 109 20.80 -7.96 -1.01
N ARG A 110 21.83 -8.17 -1.82
CA ARG A 110 21.68 -8.43 -3.25
C ARG A 110 20.91 -9.73 -3.52
N ALA A 111 21.28 -10.82 -2.85
CA ALA A 111 20.60 -12.11 -3.00
C ALA A 111 19.11 -12.00 -2.61
N TRP A 112 18.79 -11.25 -1.56
CA TRP A 112 17.42 -11.01 -1.14
C TRP A 112 16.62 -10.30 -2.24
N ILE A 113 17.13 -9.20 -2.81
CA ILE A 113 16.44 -8.47 -3.88
C ILE A 113 16.26 -9.35 -5.13
N GLN A 114 17.30 -10.09 -5.53
CA GLN A 114 17.24 -10.99 -6.69
C GLN A 114 16.21 -12.12 -6.52
N ARG A 115 15.95 -12.53 -5.29
CA ARG A 115 15.01 -13.60 -4.96
C ARG A 115 13.57 -13.09 -4.77
N HIS A 116 13.41 -11.95 -4.09
CA HIS A 116 12.12 -11.52 -3.56
C HIS A 116 11.50 -10.34 -4.31
N VAL A 117 12.28 -9.59 -5.08
CA VAL A 117 11.80 -8.36 -5.76
C VAL A 117 11.97 -8.45 -7.27
N GLN A 118 13.19 -8.73 -7.74
CA GLN A 118 13.51 -8.72 -9.17
C GLN A 118 12.63 -9.66 -10.03
N PRO A 119 12.25 -10.87 -9.58
CA PRO A 119 11.44 -11.78 -10.40
C PRO A 119 10.02 -11.26 -10.69
N PHE A 120 9.53 -10.32 -9.89
CA PHE A 120 8.17 -9.75 -10.02
C PHE A 120 8.16 -8.43 -10.80
N LEU A 121 9.32 -7.86 -11.11
CA LEU A 121 9.41 -6.63 -11.89
C LEU A 121 9.55 -6.93 -13.39
N PRO A 122 8.87 -6.17 -14.28
CA PRO A 122 8.01 -5.02 -14.00
C PRO A 122 6.51 -5.36 -13.85
N SER A 123 6.11 -6.64 -13.93
CA SER A 123 4.68 -7.01 -13.94
C SER A 123 3.94 -6.59 -12.66
N THR A 124 4.59 -6.68 -11.52
CA THR A 124 4.08 -6.17 -10.24
C THR A 124 4.85 -4.90 -9.86
N ARG A 125 4.15 -3.80 -9.59
CA ARG A 125 4.75 -2.48 -9.39
C ARG A 125 5.29 -2.30 -7.96
N ILE A 126 6.39 -2.96 -7.63
CA ILE A 126 7.09 -2.78 -6.36
C ILE A 126 7.86 -1.44 -6.42
N THR A 127 7.52 -0.49 -5.54
CA THR A 127 8.07 0.87 -5.54
C THR A 127 8.87 1.19 -4.27
N CYS A 128 8.78 0.36 -3.23
CA CYS A 128 9.51 0.60 -1.99
C CYS A 128 9.82 -0.69 -1.23
N ILE A 129 10.98 -0.74 -0.59
CA ILE A 129 11.39 -1.76 0.38
C ILE A 129 11.53 -1.08 1.75
N THR A 130 10.81 -1.58 2.75
CA THR A 130 11.01 -1.19 4.15
C THR A 130 11.98 -2.16 4.83
N VAL A 131 13.10 -1.65 5.36
CA VAL A 131 14.04 -2.43 6.17
C VAL A 131 13.65 -2.31 7.63
N GLY A 132 13.09 -3.39 8.18
CA GLY A 132 12.54 -3.41 9.52
C GLY A 132 11.22 -2.63 9.66
N ASN A 133 10.58 -2.83 10.81
CA ASN A 133 9.33 -2.18 11.22
C ASN A 133 9.37 -1.89 12.72
N GLU A 134 9.16 -0.63 13.09
CA GLU A 134 9.14 -0.12 14.46
C GLU A 134 10.40 -0.46 15.29
N VAL A 135 11.57 -0.52 14.65
CA VAL A 135 12.86 -0.95 15.25
C VAL A 135 13.20 -0.19 16.56
N PHE A 136 12.84 1.08 16.66
CA PHE A 136 13.15 1.93 17.82
C PHE A 136 12.13 1.86 18.96
N LYS A 137 11.09 1.02 18.84
CA LYS A 137 10.09 0.78 19.89
C LYS A 137 10.61 -0.17 20.98
N GLY A 138 11.40 -1.17 20.60
CA GLY A 138 11.98 -2.16 21.50
C GLY A 138 13.31 -1.74 22.13
N ASN A 139 13.93 -2.66 22.88
CA ASN A 139 15.22 -2.46 23.55
C ASN A 139 16.38 -3.21 22.90
N ASP A 140 16.17 -3.81 21.73
CA ASP A 140 17.22 -4.53 21.00
C ASP A 140 18.24 -3.53 20.42
N THR A 141 19.38 -3.39 21.11
CA THR A 141 20.44 -2.47 20.72
C THR A 141 21.15 -2.91 19.44
N ALA A 142 21.25 -4.22 19.20
CA ALA A 142 21.85 -4.75 17.98
C ALA A 142 20.97 -4.43 16.77
N LEU A 143 19.66 -4.67 16.87
CA LEU A 143 18.71 -4.34 15.81
C LEU A 143 18.74 -2.84 15.46
N LYS A 144 18.76 -1.96 16.48
CA LYS A 144 18.87 -0.50 16.29
C LYS A 144 20.15 -0.10 15.57
N ALA A 145 21.29 -0.68 15.97
CA ALA A 145 22.59 -0.40 15.37
C ALA A 145 22.72 -0.94 13.93
N ASN A 146 22.08 -2.08 13.64
CA ASN A 146 22.16 -2.73 12.34
C ASN A 146 21.27 -2.09 11.27
N LEU A 147 20.29 -1.27 11.66
CA LEU A 147 19.27 -0.74 10.76
C LEU A 147 19.84 0.08 9.60
N LEU A 148 20.64 1.11 9.89
CA LEU A 148 21.19 1.96 8.84
C LEU A 148 22.16 1.21 7.91
N PRO A 149 23.14 0.42 8.40
CA PRO A 149 24.00 -0.39 7.53
C PRO A 149 23.23 -1.36 6.62
N ALA A 150 22.13 -1.93 7.12
CA ALA A 150 21.23 -2.76 6.32
C ALA A 150 20.51 -1.96 5.23
N MET A 151 19.97 -0.78 5.55
CA MET A 151 19.35 0.12 4.57
C MET A 151 20.33 0.53 3.46
N GLU A 152 21.56 0.87 3.83
CA GLU A 152 22.62 1.23 2.89
C GLU A 152 22.97 0.07 1.96
N SER A 153 23.12 -1.14 2.51
CA SER A 153 23.42 -2.34 1.73
C SER A 153 22.31 -2.70 0.74
N VAL A 154 21.05 -2.62 1.15
CA VAL A 154 19.88 -2.81 0.27
C VAL A 154 19.86 -1.73 -0.82
N TYR A 155 20.11 -0.47 -0.47
CA TYR A 155 20.15 0.62 -1.45
C TYR A 155 21.28 0.47 -2.47
N GLN A 156 22.47 0.02 -2.04
CA GLN A 156 23.57 -0.27 -2.97
C GLN A 156 23.27 -1.44 -3.88
N ALA A 157 22.66 -2.50 -3.35
CA ALA A 157 22.25 -3.65 -4.14
C ALA A 157 21.20 -3.28 -5.21
N LEU A 158 20.21 -2.43 -4.89
CA LEU A 158 19.29 -1.88 -5.88
C LEU A 158 20.01 -1.11 -6.99
N GLY A 159 21.03 -0.32 -6.64
CA GLY A 159 21.89 0.37 -7.60
C GLY A 159 22.61 -0.59 -8.54
N ALA A 160 23.27 -1.61 -7.99
CA ALA A 160 23.99 -2.62 -8.75
C ALA A 160 23.08 -3.45 -9.68
N LEU A 161 21.79 -3.55 -9.36
CA LEU A 161 20.77 -4.25 -10.15
C LEU A 161 20.01 -3.32 -11.11
N GLY A 162 20.36 -2.03 -11.19
CA GLY A 162 19.69 -1.07 -12.09
C GLY A 162 18.27 -0.69 -11.66
N LEU A 163 17.93 -0.87 -10.38
CA LEU A 163 16.61 -0.58 -9.79
C LEU A 163 16.56 0.75 -9.04
N ARG A 164 17.68 1.47 -8.96
CA ARG A 164 17.76 2.79 -8.31
C ARG A 164 16.84 3.80 -8.99
N GLY A 165 16.11 4.58 -8.19
CA GLY A 165 15.09 5.53 -8.66
C GLY A 165 13.77 4.88 -9.09
N ARG A 166 13.68 3.54 -9.11
CA ARG A 166 12.43 2.80 -9.31
C ARG A 166 11.89 2.20 -8.02
N VAL A 167 12.79 1.74 -7.16
CA VAL A 167 12.48 1.17 -5.84
C VAL A 167 13.19 1.98 -4.77
N ASN A 168 12.43 2.57 -3.87
CA ASN A 168 12.96 3.35 -2.74
C ASN A 168 13.29 2.43 -1.57
N VAL A 169 14.27 2.82 -0.75
CA VAL A 169 14.59 2.11 0.51
C VAL A 169 14.30 3.04 1.68
N THR A 170 13.52 2.55 2.64
CA THR A 170 13.20 3.28 3.86
C THR A 170 13.00 2.30 5.03
N THR A 171 12.53 2.78 6.17
CA THR A 171 12.13 1.98 7.32
C THR A 171 10.87 2.62 7.93
N ALA A 172 9.98 1.81 8.52
CA ALA A 172 8.76 2.28 9.16
C ALA A 172 8.96 2.45 10.66
N HIS A 173 8.55 3.59 11.19
CA HIS A 173 8.70 3.93 12.61
C HIS A 173 7.36 3.93 13.36
N SER A 174 7.35 3.50 14.62
CA SER A 174 6.25 3.81 15.55
C SER A 174 6.34 5.29 15.92
N LEU A 175 5.20 5.94 16.19
CA LEU A 175 5.18 7.29 16.78
C LEU A 175 5.85 7.35 18.17
N ASP A 176 6.07 6.22 18.82
CA ASP A 176 6.77 6.15 20.11
C ASP A 176 8.15 6.80 20.06
N ILE A 177 8.80 6.89 18.89
CA ILE A 177 10.11 7.56 18.71
C ILE A 177 10.12 9.05 19.07
N MET A 178 8.94 9.65 19.25
CA MET A 178 8.78 11.04 19.64
C MET A 178 8.99 11.20 21.15
N GLY A 179 9.82 12.17 21.54
CA GLY A 179 9.99 12.58 22.94
C GLY A 179 9.02 13.71 23.31
N ASN A 180 8.90 14.69 22.42
CA ASN A 180 7.86 15.71 22.51
C ASN A 180 7.05 15.70 21.21
N SER A 181 5.72 15.78 21.31
CA SER A 181 4.81 15.85 20.17
C SER A 181 3.72 16.92 20.34
N PHE A 182 3.72 17.63 21.46
CA PHE A 182 2.76 18.70 21.75
C PHE A 182 3.43 19.94 22.36
N PRO A 183 3.13 21.16 21.87
CA PRO A 183 2.39 21.42 20.62
C PRO A 183 3.17 20.87 19.40
N PRO A 184 2.53 20.61 18.24
CA PRO A 184 3.17 20.00 17.09
C PRO A 184 4.46 20.71 16.63
N SER A 185 4.53 22.04 16.69
CA SER A 185 5.74 22.79 16.32
C SER A 185 6.94 22.53 17.22
N ALA A 186 6.73 21.97 18.42
CA ALA A 186 7.78 21.59 19.36
C ALA A 186 8.14 20.10 19.25
N GLY A 187 7.69 19.43 18.19
CA GLY A 187 7.99 18.04 17.90
C GLY A 187 9.49 17.76 17.95
N ALA A 188 9.88 16.74 18.70
CA ALA A 188 11.27 16.30 18.84
C ALA A 188 11.33 14.79 19.08
N PHE A 189 12.29 14.12 18.45
CA PHE A 189 12.56 12.71 18.73
C PHE A 189 13.09 12.50 20.15
N ARG A 190 12.86 11.33 20.73
CA ARG A 190 13.45 10.98 22.04
C ARG A 190 14.97 11.04 21.96
N GLY A 191 15.61 11.50 23.04
CA GLY A 191 17.07 11.67 23.08
C GLY A 191 17.86 10.38 22.82
N ASP A 192 17.31 9.21 23.20
CA ASP A 192 17.93 7.90 22.94
C ASP A 192 17.87 7.48 21.46
N VAL A 193 16.94 8.05 20.69
CA VAL A 193 16.72 7.73 19.27
C VAL A 193 17.50 8.67 18.35
N VAL A 194 17.72 9.93 18.76
CA VAL A 194 18.42 10.96 17.97
C VAL A 194 19.74 10.47 17.34
N PRO A 195 20.65 9.78 18.07
CA PRO A 195 21.92 9.30 17.49
C PRO A 195 21.75 8.34 16.31
N TYR A 196 20.65 7.59 16.26
CA TYR A 196 20.31 6.71 15.13
C TYR A 196 19.52 7.46 14.05
N MET A 197 18.62 8.35 14.47
CA MET A 197 17.71 9.05 13.57
C MET A 197 18.43 10.03 12.66
N GLN A 198 19.37 10.82 13.21
CA GLN A 198 20.08 11.82 12.43
C GLN A 198 20.79 11.24 11.19
N PRO A 199 21.59 10.16 11.27
CA PRO A 199 22.20 9.57 10.08
C PRO A 199 21.18 8.85 9.18
N ILE A 200 20.08 8.30 9.72
CA ILE A 200 18.98 7.76 8.90
C ILE A 200 18.33 8.87 8.05
N LEU A 201 18.05 10.04 8.62
CA LEU A 201 17.51 11.18 7.86
C LEU A 201 18.50 11.63 6.77
N GLY A 202 19.80 11.68 7.08
CA GLY A 202 20.85 11.93 6.09
C GLY A 202 20.82 10.93 4.93
N PHE A 203 20.64 9.65 5.23
CA PHE A 203 20.48 8.60 4.21
C PHE A 203 19.20 8.80 3.38
N LEU A 204 18.05 9.06 4.03
CA LEU A 204 16.77 9.23 3.34
C LEU A 204 16.80 10.42 2.38
N ALA A 205 17.38 11.55 2.81
CA ALA A 205 17.61 12.72 1.99
C ALA A 205 18.49 12.40 0.76
N MET A 206 19.63 11.73 0.97
CA MET A 206 20.53 11.30 -0.11
C MET A 206 19.86 10.34 -1.10
N ALA A 207 19.05 9.42 -0.60
CA ALA A 207 18.36 8.41 -1.40
C ALA A 207 17.10 8.95 -2.10
N GLY A 208 16.61 10.14 -1.72
CA GLY A 208 15.29 10.64 -2.15
C GLY A 208 14.14 9.76 -1.65
N SER A 209 14.29 9.17 -0.46
CA SER A 209 13.33 8.25 0.14
C SER A 209 12.47 8.94 1.19
N PRO A 210 11.18 8.56 1.32
CA PRO A 210 10.32 9.13 2.35
C PRO A 210 10.65 8.58 3.74
N PHE A 211 10.33 9.36 4.76
CA PHE A 211 10.21 8.91 6.14
C PHE A 211 8.84 8.26 6.36
N LEU A 212 8.81 7.00 6.80
CA LEU A 212 7.56 6.29 7.06
C LEU A 212 7.25 6.28 8.57
N ILE A 213 6.04 6.71 8.91
CA ILE A 213 5.55 6.75 10.30
C ILE A 213 4.23 6.02 10.44
N ASN A 214 4.09 5.25 11.52
CA ASN A 214 2.86 4.61 11.96
C ASN A 214 2.19 5.52 12.98
N CYS A 215 1.06 6.13 12.62
CA CYS A 215 0.38 7.13 13.44
C CYS A 215 -1.03 6.65 13.80
N TYR A 216 -1.31 6.53 15.09
CA TYR A 216 -2.58 6.02 15.59
C TYR A 216 -3.14 6.96 16.68
N PRO A 217 -4.03 7.91 16.33
CA PRO A 217 -4.80 8.68 17.30
C PRO A 217 -5.54 7.83 18.33
N TYR A 218 -5.92 6.60 17.94
CA TYR A 218 -6.53 5.61 18.82
C TYR A 218 -5.75 5.40 20.12
N PHE A 219 -4.42 5.27 20.07
CA PHE A 219 -3.64 4.99 21.28
C PHE A 219 -3.65 6.14 22.29
N ALA A 220 -3.70 7.39 21.81
CA ALA A 220 -3.85 8.54 22.70
C ALA A 220 -5.23 8.54 23.38
N TYR A 221 -6.30 8.26 22.62
CA TYR A 221 -7.64 8.18 23.17
C TYR A 221 -7.80 7.00 24.15
N LYS A 222 -7.26 5.83 23.81
CA LYS A 222 -7.26 4.65 24.69
C LYS A 222 -6.56 4.95 26.03
N ALA A 223 -5.43 5.66 26.00
CA ALA A 223 -4.65 5.96 27.19
C ALA A 223 -5.32 6.98 28.12
N ASP A 224 -6.06 7.96 27.56
CA ASP A 224 -6.72 9.01 28.34
C ASP A 224 -8.06 9.44 27.72
N PRO A 225 -9.11 8.59 27.77
CA PRO A 225 -10.40 8.87 27.15
C PRO A 225 -11.17 10.00 27.86
N GLY A 226 -10.73 10.39 29.07
CA GLY A 226 -11.34 11.47 29.84
C GLY A 226 -10.89 12.86 29.37
N ASN A 227 -9.65 13.00 28.88
CA ASN A 227 -9.11 14.30 28.46
C ASN A 227 -8.86 14.41 26.94
N VAL A 228 -8.69 13.30 26.22
CA VAL A 228 -8.52 13.31 24.76
C VAL A 228 -9.90 13.39 24.09
N PRO A 229 -10.27 14.51 23.43
CA PRO A 229 -11.61 14.66 22.88
C PRO A 229 -11.85 13.68 21.73
N LEU A 230 -12.94 12.91 21.82
CA LEU A 230 -13.28 11.91 20.81
C LEU A 230 -13.45 12.53 19.42
N ASP A 231 -14.07 13.71 19.33
CA ASP A 231 -14.28 14.39 18.05
C ASP A 231 -12.96 14.77 17.36
N TYR A 232 -11.93 15.10 18.15
CA TYR A 232 -10.60 15.46 17.65
C TYR A 232 -9.84 14.25 17.09
N VAL A 233 -10.00 13.07 17.68
CA VAL A 233 -9.33 11.84 17.21
C VAL A 233 -10.11 11.11 16.11
N LEU A 234 -11.40 11.41 15.94
CA LEU A 234 -12.27 10.83 14.91
C LEU A 234 -12.52 11.75 13.71
N PHE A 235 -11.81 12.88 13.58
CA PHE A 235 -12.02 13.88 12.53
C PHE A 235 -13.44 14.48 12.48
N ARG A 236 -14.20 14.43 13.59
CA ARG A 236 -15.52 15.04 13.68
C ARG A 236 -15.38 16.55 13.86
N PRO A 237 -16.40 17.36 13.50
CA PRO A 237 -16.36 18.81 13.73
C PRO A 237 -16.03 19.16 15.18
N ASN A 238 -14.99 19.96 15.39
CA ASN A 238 -14.55 20.42 16.70
C ASN A 238 -13.83 21.78 16.57
N ALA A 239 -13.49 22.42 17.70
CA ALA A 239 -12.82 23.72 17.70
C ALA A 239 -11.34 23.66 17.25
N GLY A 240 -10.77 22.46 17.16
CA GLY A 240 -9.36 22.23 16.92
C GLY A 240 -8.49 22.57 18.12
N VAL A 241 -7.20 22.26 17.99
CA VAL A 241 -6.16 22.61 18.94
C VAL A 241 -5.19 23.56 18.24
N THR A 242 -5.08 24.79 18.75
CA THR A 242 -4.16 25.79 18.20
C THR A 242 -2.78 25.65 18.81
N ASP A 243 -1.79 25.44 17.96
CA ASP A 243 -0.38 25.49 18.30
C ASP A 243 0.00 26.92 18.73
N THR A 244 0.53 27.07 19.93
CA THR A 244 0.77 28.38 20.55
C THR A 244 1.92 29.15 19.90
N SER A 245 2.87 28.45 19.28
CA SER A 245 4.04 29.05 18.64
C SER A 245 3.76 29.44 17.20
N THR A 246 3.14 28.55 16.42
CA THR A 246 2.91 28.75 14.98
C THR A 246 1.54 29.34 14.66
N ARG A 247 0.59 29.29 15.60
CA ARG A 247 -0.82 29.65 15.42
C ARG A 247 -1.58 28.77 14.42
N LEU A 248 -0.97 27.66 13.97
CA LEU A 248 -1.64 26.65 13.18
C LEU A 248 -2.69 25.95 14.06
N THR A 249 -3.88 25.75 13.52
CA THR A 249 -4.97 25.05 14.22
C THR A 249 -5.17 23.69 13.58
N TYR A 250 -5.08 22.66 14.42
CA TYR A 250 -5.26 21.28 14.03
C TYR A 250 -6.68 20.87 14.39
N ASP A 251 -7.51 20.54 13.41
CA ASP A 251 -8.87 20.05 13.64
C ASP A 251 -8.92 18.53 13.91
N ASN A 252 -7.78 17.84 13.80
CA ASN A 252 -7.67 16.43 14.09
C ASN A 252 -6.26 16.03 14.57
N MET A 253 -6.19 14.97 15.37
CA MET A 253 -4.94 14.51 15.97
C MET A 253 -3.95 13.92 14.95
N LEU A 254 -4.42 13.25 13.90
CA LEU A 254 -3.50 12.62 12.93
C LEU A 254 -2.61 13.69 12.27
N TYR A 255 -3.17 14.84 11.90
CA TYR A 255 -2.41 15.94 11.30
C TYR A 255 -1.43 16.55 12.30
N ALA A 256 -1.83 16.68 13.56
CA ALA A 256 -0.94 17.14 14.62
C ALA A 256 0.24 16.17 14.83
N GLN A 257 -0.01 14.85 14.78
CA GLN A 257 1.04 13.84 14.88
C GLN A 257 2.02 13.92 13.70
N VAL A 258 1.52 14.01 12.47
CA VAL A 258 2.37 14.15 11.27
C VAL A 258 3.21 15.42 11.32
N ASP A 259 2.62 16.57 11.67
CA ASP A 259 3.36 17.84 11.72
C ASP A 259 4.36 17.88 12.88
N SER A 260 4.10 17.15 13.98
CA SER A 260 5.11 16.96 15.03
C SER A 260 6.32 16.17 14.54
N VAL A 261 6.13 15.19 13.66
CA VAL A 261 7.24 14.44 13.03
C VAL A 261 8.01 15.35 12.08
N TYR A 262 7.33 16.16 11.26
CA TYR A 262 8.01 17.16 10.42
C TYR A 262 8.84 18.14 11.25
N ALA A 263 8.30 18.64 12.38
CA ALA A 263 9.04 19.52 13.28
C ALA A 263 10.29 18.83 13.86
N ALA A 264 10.20 17.55 14.24
CA ALA A 264 11.33 16.78 14.76
C ALA A 264 12.41 16.53 13.69
N ILE A 265 12.02 16.22 12.46
CA ILE A 265 12.93 16.09 11.31
C ILE A 265 13.63 17.42 11.03
N GLN A 266 12.88 18.53 11.07
CA GLN A 266 13.43 19.88 10.88
C GLN A 266 14.40 20.26 12.01
N ALA A 267 14.13 19.89 13.26
CA ALA A 267 15.03 20.10 14.38
C ALA A 267 16.37 19.38 14.23
N LEU A 268 16.42 18.30 13.45
CA LEU A 268 17.65 17.59 13.07
C LEU A 268 18.26 18.10 11.75
N GLY A 269 17.78 19.22 11.20
CA GLY A 269 18.38 19.90 10.05
C GLY A 269 17.82 19.50 8.68
N HIS A 270 16.75 18.70 8.63
CA HIS A 270 16.18 18.20 7.38
C HIS A 270 14.85 18.87 7.05
N THR A 271 14.71 19.36 5.82
CA THR A 271 13.45 19.93 5.28
C THR A 271 13.03 19.29 3.96
N ASP A 272 13.89 18.41 3.46
CA ASP A 272 13.94 17.73 2.18
C ASP A 272 13.52 16.25 2.27
N VAL A 273 13.09 15.79 3.45
CA VAL A 273 12.56 14.45 3.68
C VAL A 273 11.04 14.53 3.86
N ASP A 274 10.31 13.92 2.92
CA ASP A 274 8.85 13.81 2.99
C ASP A 274 8.41 12.77 4.03
N VAL A 275 7.34 13.05 4.77
CA VAL A 275 6.72 12.11 5.72
C VAL A 275 5.49 11.47 5.08
N LYS A 276 5.40 10.15 5.16
CA LYS A 276 4.24 9.37 4.74
C LYS A 276 3.75 8.48 5.88
N ILE A 277 2.43 8.34 5.98
CA ILE A 277 1.81 7.49 7.00
C ILE A 277 1.80 6.06 6.46
N SER A 278 2.63 5.19 7.03
CA SER A 278 2.74 3.80 6.57
C SER A 278 1.78 2.86 7.27
N GLU A 279 1.15 3.33 8.34
CA GLU A 279 0.02 2.68 9.03
C GLU A 279 -0.79 3.71 9.80
N THR A 280 -2.12 3.60 9.69
CA THR A 280 -3.07 4.21 10.61
C THR A 280 -4.39 3.47 10.57
N GLY A 281 -5.08 3.38 11.70
CA GLY A 281 -6.32 2.63 11.79
C GLY A 281 -6.98 2.79 13.16
N TRP A 282 -8.09 2.11 13.34
CA TRP A 282 -8.83 2.11 14.59
C TRP A 282 -9.50 0.74 14.78
N PRO A 283 -9.29 0.06 15.92
CA PRO A 283 -9.80 -1.29 16.11
C PRO A 283 -11.31 -1.28 16.33
N SER A 284 -11.99 -2.26 15.75
CA SER A 284 -13.45 -2.43 15.86
C SER A 284 -13.89 -3.18 17.13
N ARG A 285 -12.94 -3.77 17.85
CA ARG A 285 -13.18 -4.49 19.11
C ARG A 285 -11.89 -4.56 19.90
N GLY A 286 -11.95 -4.40 21.21
CA GLY A 286 -10.81 -4.51 22.11
C GLY A 286 -11.14 -5.26 23.40
N ASP A 287 -10.16 -5.38 24.27
CA ASP A 287 -10.34 -5.85 25.65
C ASP A 287 -11.10 -4.80 26.49
N PRO A 288 -11.60 -5.14 27.69
CA PRO A 288 -12.39 -4.21 28.51
C PRO A 288 -11.70 -2.88 28.85
N ASP A 289 -10.36 -2.85 28.85
CA ASP A 289 -9.53 -1.67 29.11
C ASP A 289 -9.13 -0.91 27.82
N GLU A 290 -9.65 -1.32 26.66
CA GLU A 290 -9.34 -0.74 25.36
C GLU A 290 -10.43 0.24 24.89
N ALA A 291 -10.60 1.31 25.66
CA ALA A 291 -11.63 2.32 25.43
C ALA A 291 -11.69 2.79 23.98
N GLY A 292 -12.90 2.87 23.43
CA GLY A 292 -13.17 3.34 22.08
C GLY A 292 -12.99 2.29 20.96
N ALA A 293 -12.56 1.06 21.25
CA ALA A 293 -12.47 0.01 20.25
C ALA A 293 -13.87 -0.55 19.89
N THR A 294 -14.57 0.13 18.98
CA THR A 294 -15.93 -0.23 18.53
C THR A 294 -16.03 -0.15 17.00
N PRO A 295 -16.94 -0.91 16.36
CA PRO A 295 -17.13 -0.82 14.91
C PRO A 295 -17.59 0.57 14.46
N GLU A 296 -18.35 1.27 15.29
CA GLU A 296 -18.82 2.64 15.03
C GLU A 296 -17.67 3.64 14.95
N TYR A 297 -16.76 3.61 15.93
CA TYR A 297 -15.62 4.53 15.96
C TYR A 297 -14.58 4.17 14.89
N ALA A 298 -14.39 2.87 14.64
CA ALA A 298 -13.54 2.42 13.54
C ALA A 298 -14.06 2.89 12.17
N GLY A 299 -15.37 2.70 11.92
CA GLY A 299 -16.02 3.18 10.70
C GLY A 299 -15.98 4.71 10.58
N THR A 300 -16.18 5.44 11.69
CA THR A 300 -16.07 6.91 11.70
C THR A 300 -14.64 7.35 11.36
N TYR A 301 -13.63 6.79 12.02
CA TYR A 301 -12.23 7.16 11.83
C TYR A 301 -11.79 6.95 10.38
N VAL A 302 -11.98 5.73 9.87
CA VAL A 302 -11.57 5.36 8.51
C VAL A 302 -12.41 6.13 7.48
N GLY A 303 -13.73 6.21 7.65
CA GLY A 303 -14.61 6.92 6.71
C GLY A 303 -14.23 8.40 6.58
N ASN A 304 -14.00 9.09 7.70
CA ASN A 304 -13.59 10.49 7.68
C ASN A 304 -12.17 10.66 7.12
N LEU A 305 -11.23 9.76 7.43
CA LEU A 305 -9.90 9.77 6.82
C LEU A 305 -9.96 9.63 5.29
N LEU A 306 -10.78 8.72 4.77
CA LEU A 306 -10.98 8.55 3.33
C LEU A 306 -11.55 9.82 2.69
N GLN A 307 -12.48 10.51 3.36
CA GLN A 307 -13.01 11.79 2.90
C GLN A 307 -11.90 12.85 2.81
N ARG A 308 -11.02 12.94 3.81
CA ARG A 308 -9.88 13.87 3.83
C ARG A 308 -8.89 13.57 2.69
N ILE A 309 -8.63 12.30 2.40
CA ILE A 309 -7.81 11.86 1.26
C ILE A 309 -8.46 12.26 -0.06
N GLN A 310 -9.78 12.05 -0.22
CA GLN A 310 -10.51 12.42 -1.43
C GLN A 310 -10.51 13.94 -1.68
N MET A 311 -10.55 14.74 -0.60
CA MET A 311 -10.39 16.19 -0.66
C MET A 311 -8.96 16.63 -0.99
N LYS A 312 -8.00 15.70 -1.12
CA LYS A 312 -6.56 15.96 -1.31
C LYS A 312 -6.02 16.90 -0.23
N GLN A 313 -6.53 16.78 0.99
CA GLN A 313 -6.16 17.68 2.08
C GLN A 313 -4.76 17.34 2.61
N GLY A 314 -3.93 18.38 2.78
CA GLY A 314 -2.68 18.32 3.53
C GLY A 314 -2.84 18.72 4.99
N THR A 315 -1.77 18.63 5.75
CA THR A 315 -1.75 19.07 7.16
C THR A 315 -1.70 20.59 7.27
N PRO A 316 -2.00 21.20 8.44
CA PRO A 316 -1.85 22.65 8.63
C PRO A 316 -0.45 23.19 8.30
N LEU A 317 0.63 22.46 8.62
CA LEU A 317 1.99 22.86 8.28
C LEU A 317 2.29 22.70 6.79
N ARG A 318 1.71 21.68 6.13
CA ARG A 318 1.91 21.39 4.70
C ARG A 318 0.58 21.27 3.94
N PRO A 319 -0.17 22.38 3.77
CA PRO A 319 -1.53 22.33 3.22
C PRO A 319 -1.59 22.00 1.72
N SER A 320 -0.49 22.21 1.00
CA SER A 320 -0.38 21.94 -0.45
C SER A 320 0.06 20.52 -0.79
N VAL A 321 0.44 19.71 0.21
CA VAL A 321 0.88 18.33 0.02
C VAL A 321 -0.18 17.40 0.61
N PRO A 322 -0.97 16.70 -0.23
CA PRO A 322 -1.95 15.74 0.25
C PRO A 322 -1.30 14.65 1.10
N ILE A 323 -2.02 14.20 2.13
CA ILE A 323 -1.55 13.06 2.94
C ILE A 323 -1.43 11.78 2.08
N ASP A 324 -0.33 11.04 2.27
CA ASP A 324 -0.10 9.72 1.67
C ASP A 324 -0.16 8.67 2.80
N VAL A 325 -1.16 7.79 2.73
CA VAL A 325 -1.60 6.98 3.88
C VAL A 325 -1.83 5.54 3.48
N TYR A 326 -1.37 4.61 4.31
CA TYR A 326 -1.80 3.22 4.32
C TYR A 326 -2.72 2.96 5.50
N VAL A 327 -3.95 2.52 5.22
CA VAL A 327 -4.92 2.13 6.25
C VAL A 327 -4.58 0.73 6.76
N PHE A 328 -4.41 0.63 8.08
CA PHE A 328 -4.19 -0.61 8.81
C PHE A 328 -5.54 -1.11 9.35
N ALA A 329 -6.06 -2.26 8.90
CA ALA A 329 -5.54 -3.15 7.84
C ALA A 329 -6.68 -3.73 6.98
N LEU A 330 -6.34 -4.48 5.92
CA LEU A 330 -7.35 -5.06 5.04
C LEU A 330 -8.29 -6.04 5.78
N PHE A 331 -7.72 -6.94 6.59
CA PHE A 331 -8.46 -7.99 7.28
C PHE A 331 -8.23 -7.97 8.79
N ASN A 332 -9.19 -8.54 9.53
CA ASN A 332 -8.95 -8.97 10.90
C ASN A 332 -7.96 -10.15 10.90
N GLU A 333 -6.87 -10.01 11.65
CA GLU A 333 -5.77 -10.98 11.69
C GLU A 333 -5.81 -11.80 12.98
N ASN A 334 -6.46 -12.97 12.96
CA ASN A 334 -6.83 -13.73 14.16
C ASN A 334 -5.64 -14.30 14.96
N MET A 335 -4.45 -14.41 14.36
CA MET A 335 -3.25 -14.93 15.02
C MET A 335 -2.35 -13.82 15.60
N LYS A 336 -2.72 -12.53 15.46
CA LYS A 336 -1.91 -11.45 16.04
C LYS A 336 -1.84 -11.58 17.56
N PRO A 337 -0.63 -11.54 18.16
CA PRO A 337 -0.45 -11.59 19.60
C PRO A 337 -0.90 -10.28 20.26
N GLY A 338 -0.94 -10.25 21.59
CA GLY A 338 -1.27 -9.04 22.36
C GLY A 338 -2.78 -8.86 22.61
N PRO A 339 -3.23 -7.63 22.87
CA PRO A 339 -4.61 -7.36 23.27
C PRO A 339 -5.61 -7.65 22.16
N ALA A 340 -6.91 -7.72 22.48
CA ALA A 340 -7.94 -8.05 21.50
C ALA A 340 -8.02 -7.06 20.34
N SER A 341 -7.69 -5.78 20.55
CA SER A 341 -7.61 -4.78 19.48
C SER A 341 -6.74 -5.21 18.30
N GLU A 342 -5.60 -5.86 18.56
CA GLU A 342 -4.65 -6.29 17.52
C GLU A 342 -5.30 -7.23 16.48
N ARG A 343 -6.31 -8.00 16.88
CA ARG A 343 -7.02 -8.95 16.00
C ARG A 343 -8.22 -8.32 15.27
N ASN A 344 -8.49 -7.02 15.47
CA ASN A 344 -9.75 -6.38 15.09
C ASN A 344 -9.59 -5.03 14.35
N TYR A 345 -8.45 -4.78 13.70
CA TYR A 345 -8.20 -3.58 12.87
C TYR A 345 -8.72 -3.67 11.42
N GLY A 346 -9.24 -4.83 11.01
CA GLY A 346 -9.64 -5.10 9.64
C GLY A 346 -10.77 -4.21 9.14
N LEU A 347 -10.66 -3.80 7.88
CA LEU A 347 -11.78 -3.27 7.09
C LEU A 347 -12.80 -4.38 6.78
N TYR A 348 -12.31 -5.61 6.59
CA TYR A 348 -13.10 -6.79 6.27
C TYR A 348 -12.82 -7.94 7.24
N TYR A 349 -13.83 -8.76 7.46
CA TYR A 349 -13.61 -10.11 7.96
C TYR A 349 -12.95 -10.96 6.85
N PRO A 350 -12.29 -12.07 7.21
CA PRO A 350 -11.66 -12.96 6.22
C PRO A 350 -12.62 -13.56 5.19
N ASP A 351 -13.93 -13.59 5.46
CA ASP A 351 -14.95 -14.03 4.50
C ASP A 351 -15.33 -12.97 3.46
N GLY A 352 -14.77 -11.76 3.55
CA GLY A 352 -15.06 -10.63 2.66
C GLY A 352 -16.25 -9.78 3.07
N THR A 353 -16.89 -10.05 4.21
CA THR A 353 -17.90 -9.15 4.77
C THR A 353 -17.23 -7.92 5.40
N PRO A 354 -17.74 -6.70 5.15
CA PRO A 354 -17.17 -5.50 5.77
C PRO A 354 -17.45 -5.49 7.27
N VAL A 355 -16.43 -5.18 8.08
CA VAL A 355 -16.58 -5.03 9.54
C VAL A 355 -17.44 -3.81 9.87
N TYR A 356 -17.28 -2.75 9.07
CA TYR A 356 -18.03 -1.51 9.11
C TYR A 356 -18.08 -0.90 7.69
N ASN A 357 -19.11 -0.12 7.38
CA ASN A 357 -19.28 0.44 6.04
C ASN A 357 -18.61 1.83 5.94
N VAL A 358 -17.56 1.93 5.11
CA VAL A 358 -16.86 3.20 4.79
C VAL A 358 -16.98 3.57 3.31
N GLY A 359 -17.96 3.02 2.60
CA GLY A 359 -18.23 3.33 1.20
C GLY A 359 -17.34 2.60 0.19
N PHE A 360 -16.42 1.74 0.64
CA PHE A 360 -15.73 0.81 -0.25
C PHE A 360 -16.73 -0.13 -0.95
N ARG A 361 -16.59 -0.28 -2.26
CA ARG A 361 -17.33 -1.27 -3.05
C ARG A 361 -16.49 -2.53 -3.25
N GLY A 362 -16.10 -3.17 -2.14
CA GLY A 362 -15.34 -4.41 -2.18
C GLY A 362 -16.18 -5.60 -2.65
N TYR A 363 -15.62 -6.40 -3.53
CA TYR A 363 -16.16 -7.67 -3.98
C TYR A 363 -15.09 -8.75 -3.84
N LEU A 364 -15.31 -9.68 -2.92
CA LEU A 364 -14.50 -10.87 -2.78
C LEU A 364 -15.16 -12.02 -3.57
N PRO A 365 -14.52 -12.55 -4.62
CA PRO A 365 -15.07 -13.68 -5.37
C PRO A 365 -15.27 -14.90 -4.46
N PRO A 366 -16.30 -15.74 -4.70
CA PRO A 366 -16.42 -17.08 -4.12
C PRO A 366 -15.16 -17.94 -4.37
N MET A 367 -14.94 -18.97 -3.56
CA MET A 367 -13.78 -19.86 -3.70
C MET A 367 -13.77 -20.62 -5.04
N ASP A 368 -14.94 -21.07 -5.50
CA ASP A 368 -15.05 -21.98 -6.65
C ASP A 368 -14.85 -21.29 -8.01
N ASP A 369 -14.98 -19.95 -8.08
CA ASP A 369 -15.01 -19.21 -9.35
C ASP A 369 -13.62 -18.96 -9.97
N MET A 370 -12.53 -19.09 -9.21
CA MET A 370 -11.20 -18.71 -9.69
C MET A 370 -10.28 -19.85 -10.17
N GLU A 371 -10.45 -21.08 -9.69
CA GLU A 371 -9.76 -22.24 -10.31
C GLU A 371 -10.18 -22.38 -11.79
N TYR A 372 -11.43 -22.01 -12.09
CA TYR A 372 -11.97 -22.00 -13.45
C TYR A 372 -11.44 -20.82 -14.28
N SER A 373 -11.21 -19.65 -13.67
CA SER A 373 -10.83 -18.42 -14.40
C SER A 373 -9.40 -18.45 -14.94
N GLU A 374 -8.43 -19.05 -14.24
CA GLU A 374 -7.02 -19.01 -14.66
C GLU A 374 -6.76 -19.93 -15.87
N SER A 375 -7.39 -21.11 -15.86
CA SER A 375 -7.41 -22.05 -16.99
C SER A 375 -8.16 -21.45 -18.19
N THR A 376 -9.28 -20.78 -17.94
CA THR A 376 -10.04 -20.08 -18.99
C THR A 376 -9.28 -18.90 -19.57
N ARG A 377 -8.56 -18.09 -18.77
CA ARG A 377 -7.72 -16.98 -19.28
C ARG A 377 -6.61 -17.49 -20.19
N LYS A 378 -5.90 -18.55 -19.77
CA LYS A 378 -4.86 -19.21 -20.58
C LYS A 378 -5.45 -19.81 -21.85
N ALA A 379 -6.64 -20.44 -21.77
CA ALA A 379 -7.33 -21.01 -22.91
C ALA A 379 -7.83 -19.95 -23.90
N VAL A 380 -8.38 -18.83 -23.42
CA VAL A 380 -8.85 -17.71 -24.26
C VAL A 380 -7.68 -17.03 -24.96
N HIS A 381 -6.57 -16.77 -24.25
CA HIS A 381 -5.35 -16.24 -24.88
C HIS A 381 -4.78 -17.19 -25.95
N LEU A 382 -4.76 -18.50 -25.69
CA LEU A 382 -4.32 -19.49 -26.65
C LEU A 382 -5.24 -19.55 -27.87
N HIS A 383 -6.56 -19.52 -27.67
CA HIS A 383 -7.54 -19.48 -28.77
C HIS A 383 -7.42 -18.19 -29.60
N ALA A 384 -7.20 -17.04 -28.95
CA ALA A 384 -6.98 -15.77 -29.66
C ALA A 384 -5.70 -15.81 -30.52
N LEU A 385 -4.60 -16.35 -29.98
CA LEU A 385 -3.35 -16.56 -30.73
C LEU A 385 -3.53 -17.51 -31.92
N ILE A 386 -4.28 -18.59 -31.74
CA ILE A 386 -4.60 -19.54 -32.82
C ILE A 386 -5.44 -18.86 -33.91
N LEU A 387 -6.46 -18.08 -33.54
CA LEU A 387 -7.30 -17.36 -34.50
C LEU A 387 -6.51 -16.31 -35.29
N ILE A 388 -5.59 -15.59 -34.65
CA ILE A 388 -4.69 -14.64 -35.31
C ILE A 388 -3.75 -15.35 -36.29
N LEU A 389 -3.22 -16.52 -35.91
CA LEU A 389 -2.36 -17.33 -36.77
C LEU A 389 -3.12 -17.85 -38.00
N ILE A 390 -4.34 -18.38 -37.81
CA ILE A 390 -5.19 -18.87 -38.90
C ILE A 390 -5.57 -17.73 -39.84
N ALA A 391 -5.95 -16.57 -39.31
CA ALA A 391 -6.25 -15.39 -40.12
C ALA A 391 -5.03 -14.93 -40.95
N SER A 392 -3.83 -14.95 -40.35
CA SER A 392 -2.58 -14.57 -41.03
C SER A 392 -2.19 -15.55 -42.14
N ILE A 393 -2.42 -16.85 -41.95
CA ILE A 393 -2.18 -17.88 -42.96
C ILE A 393 -3.19 -17.75 -44.11
N ALA A 394 -4.47 -17.53 -43.79
CA ALA A 394 -5.53 -17.34 -44.79
C ALA A 394 -5.31 -16.09 -45.64
N LEU A 395 -4.74 -15.02 -45.06
CA LEU A 395 -4.38 -13.79 -45.77
C LEU A 395 -3.16 -13.95 -46.70
N ASN A 396 -2.25 -14.89 -46.41
CA ASN A 396 -1.06 -15.15 -47.24
C ASN A 396 -1.30 -16.16 -48.37
N LEU A 397 -2.41 -16.91 -48.32
CA LEU A 397 -2.77 -17.93 -49.31
C LEU A 397 -3.84 -17.48 -50.32
N SER A 398 -4.32 -16.23 -50.22
CA SER A 398 -5.33 -15.61 -51.10
C SER A 398 -4.77 -14.39 -51.80
#